data_AF-A0A519SC82-F1
#
_entry.id   AF-A0A519SC82-F1
#
_cell.length_a   1.000
_cell.length_b   1.000
_cell.length_c   1.000
_cell.angle_alpha   90.00
_cell.angle_beta   90.00
_cell.angle_gamma   90.00
#
_symmetry.space_group_name_H-M   'P 1'
#
loop_
_entity.id
_entity.type
_entity.pdbx_description
1 polymer ?
#
loop_
_entity_poly.entity_id
_entity_poly.type
_entity_poly.pdbx_seq_one_letter_code
_entity_poly.pdbx_strand_id
1 'polypeptide(L)'
;MRLSVLLKYLEEVAPPNYQEDYDNSGLLIGEPEKDIASALVALDCTEAIVDEAIEHGCTLIITHHPIVFKGLKKITGKTYVERVVLKAIRNNIALYAIHTNLDHVKHGVNGVICDRLGLKNLKILTPKNNLLKKLVTFCPTDFAARVREALLSFNIFGIFQLITRLE
;
A
#
# COMPACT_ATOMS: atom_id res chain seq x y z
N MET A 1 3.25 16.97 8.69
CA MET A 1 3.77 16.24 7.51
C MET A 1 2.54 15.86 6.71
N ARG A 2 2.50 16.09 5.40
CA ARG A 2 1.32 15.72 4.60
C ARG A 2 1.13 14.21 4.60
N LEU A 3 -0.12 13.77 4.74
CA LEU A 3 -0.47 12.36 4.72
C LEU A 3 0.05 11.69 3.44
N SER A 4 -0.09 12.33 2.28
CA SER A 4 0.39 11.83 0.97
C SER A 4 1.87 11.48 0.95
N VAL A 5 2.71 12.17 1.72
CA VAL A 5 4.14 11.84 1.85
C VAL A 5 4.33 10.51 2.59
N LEU A 6 3.60 10.30 3.69
CA LEU A 6 3.63 9.04 4.42
C LEU A 6 3.02 7.89 3.61
N LEU A 7 1.90 8.13 2.91
CA LEU A 7 1.27 7.12 2.07
C LEU A 7 2.26 6.60 1.02
N LYS A 8 2.97 7.50 0.34
CA LYS A 8 4.01 7.11 -0.62
C LYS A 8 5.08 6.22 0.00
N TYR A 9 5.54 6.55 1.21
CA TYR A 9 6.50 5.71 1.92
C TYR A 9 5.92 4.33 2.29
N LEU A 10 4.67 4.27 2.77
CA LEU A 10 4.01 3.00 3.09
C LEU A 10 3.81 2.13 1.84
N GLU A 11 3.53 2.75 0.69
CA GLU A 11 3.41 2.08 -0.60
C GLU A 11 4.78 1.64 -1.16
N GLU A 12 5.88 2.31 -0.82
CA GLU A 12 7.24 1.82 -1.10
C GLU A 12 7.58 0.60 -0.23
N VAL A 13 7.13 0.58 1.03
CA VAL A 13 7.31 -0.57 1.94
C VAL A 13 6.46 -1.77 1.50
N ALA A 14 5.20 -1.55 1.15
CA ALA A 14 4.27 -2.57 0.70
C ALA A 14 3.55 -2.11 -0.59
N PRO A 15 4.14 -2.39 -1.77
CA PRO A 15 3.59 -1.97 -3.05
C PRO A 15 2.12 -2.36 -3.26
N PRO A 16 1.24 -1.43 -3.66
CA PRO A 16 -0.19 -1.72 -3.86
C PRO A 16 -0.46 -2.83 -4.88
N ASN A 17 0.42 -3.02 -5.86
CA ASN A 17 0.30 -4.11 -6.86
C ASN A 17 0.58 -5.51 -6.27
N TYR A 18 1.07 -5.59 -5.02
CA TYR A 18 1.26 -6.87 -4.34
C TYR A 18 -0.02 -7.36 -3.67
N GLN A 19 -1.03 -6.52 -3.47
CA GLN A 19 -2.30 -6.95 -2.87
C GLN A 19 -3.06 -7.95 -3.75
N GLU A 20 -3.81 -8.87 -3.14
CA GLU A 20 -4.70 -9.80 -3.85
C GLU A 20 -5.88 -9.07 -4.51
N ASP A 21 -6.47 -9.68 -5.55
CA ASP A 21 -7.53 -9.05 -6.35
C ASP A 21 -8.82 -8.75 -5.55
N TYR A 22 -9.02 -9.46 -4.43
CA TYR A 22 -10.16 -9.25 -3.54
C TYR A 22 -9.89 -8.23 -2.42
N ASP A 23 -8.63 -7.77 -2.30
CA ASP A 23 -8.19 -6.94 -1.19
C ASP A 23 -8.63 -5.48 -1.34
N ASN A 24 -8.52 -4.71 -0.25
CA ASN A 24 -8.74 -3.28 -0.21
C ASN A 24 -7.68 -2.58 0.66
N SER A 25 -6.42 -2.69 0.26
CA SER A 25 -5.29 -1.98 0.90
C SER A 25 -5.20 -0.53 0.40
N GLY A 26 -4.67 0.37 1.24
CA GLY A 26 -4.49 1.79 0.92
C GLY A 26 -5.25 2.73 1.86
N LEU A 27 -5.39 4.00 1.46
CA LEU A 27 -6.16 4.99 2.21
C LEU A 27 -7.67 4.71 2.08
N LEU A 28 -8.31 4.32 3.17
CA LEU A 28 -9.75 4.02 3.23
C LEU A 28 -10.59 5.23 3.60
N ILE A 29 -10.08 6.06 4.52
CA ILE A 29 -10.73 7.27 5.01
C ILE A 29 -9.67 8.34 5.22
N GLY A 30 -9.95 9.57 4.80
CA GLY A 30 -9.10 10.72 5.05
C GLY A 30 -8.84 11.51 3.78
N GLU A 31 -8.03 12.56 3.92
CA GLU A 31 -7.67 13.46 2.84
C GLU A 31 -6.14 13.45 2.69
N PRO A 32 -5.59 13.00 1.54
CA PRO A 32 -4.14 12.87 1.35
C PRO A 32 -3.36 14.17 1.58
N GLU A 33 -3.96 15.33 1.34
CA GLU A 33 -3.28 16.63 1.47
C GLU A 33 -3.34 17.21 2.88
N LYS A 34 -4.05 16.58 3.83
CA LYS A 34 -4.04 17.02 5.22
C LYS A 34 -2.71 16.70 5.89
N ASP A 35 -2.29 17.60 6.77
CA ASP A 35 -1.18 17.34 7.66
C ASP A 35 -1.58 16.33 8.75
N ILE A 36 -0.69 15.38 8.99
CA ILE A 36 -0.74 14.46 10.12
C ILE A 36 0.38 14.81 11.11
N ALA A 37 0.07 14.63 12.39
CA ALA A 37 1.01 14.85 13.49
C ALA A 37 1.48 13.54 14.13
N SER A 38 0.57 12.57 14.25
CA SER A 38 0.82 11.27 14.86
C SER A 38 -0.06 10.19 14.24
N ALA A 39 0.41 8.95 14.33
CA ALA A 39 -0.26 7.77 13.80
C ALA A 39 -0.28 6.65 14.85
N LEU A 40 -1.41 5.94 14.92
CA LEU A 40 -1.57 4.71 15.71
C LEU A 40 -1.46 3.51 14.77
N VAL A 41 -0.70 2.50 15.15
CA VAL A 41 -0.57 1.24 14.38
C VAL A 41 -1.29 0.13 15.12
N ALA A 42 -2.19 -0.59 14.44
CA ALA A 42 -2.97 -1.68 15.03
C ALA A 42 -3.14 -2.85 14.05
N LEU A 43 -3.63 -3.98 14.54
CA LEU A 43 -4.03 -5.10 13.67
C LEU A 43 -5.40 -4.82 13.03
N ASP A 44 -6.40 -4.54 13.86
CA ASP A 44 -7.80 -4.31 13.50
C ASP A 44 -8.26 -2.90 13.91
N CYS A 45 -9.01 -2.22 13.04
CA CYS A 45 -9.58 -0.91 13.38
C CYS A 45 -10.94 -1.08 14.08
N THR A 46 -10.92 -1.31 15.39
CA THR A 46 -12.15 -1.39 16.20
C THR A 46 -12.57 -0.02 16.74
N GLU A 47 -13.77 0.08 17.33
CA GLU A 47 -14.20 1.32 17.97
C GLU A 47 -13.26 1.76 19.10
N ALA A 48 -12.70 0.80 19.85
CA ALA A 48 -11.74 1.05 20.91
C ALA A 48 -10.41 1.58 20.40
N ILE A 49 -9.94 1.13 19.22
CA ILE A 49 -8.73 1.66 18.57
C ILE A 49 -8.94 3.10 18.09
N VAL A 50 -10.16 3.45 17.65
CA VAL A 50 -10.48 4.85 17.35
C VAL A 50 -10.53 5.68 18.63
N ASP A 51 -11.07 5.14 19.73
CA ASP A 51 -11.09 5.84 21.01
C ASP A 51 -9.66 6.06 21.55
N GLU A 52 -8.78 5.06 21.46
CA GLU A 52 -7.35 5.17 21.80
C GLU A 52 -6.66 6.24 20.94
N ALA A 53 -6.92 6.27 19.64
CA ALA A 53 -6.38 7.30 18.76
C ALA A 53 -6.84 8.70 19.16
N ILE A 54 -8.10 8.87 19.56
CA ILE A 54 -8.64 10.14 20.06
C ILE A 54 -7.93 10.54 21.36
N GLU A 55 -7.81 9.62 22.31
CA GLU A 55 -7.16 9.86 23.61
C GLU A 55 -5.71 10.31 23.45
N HIS A 56 -4.99 9.75 22.48
CA HIS A 56 -3.59 10.07 22.20
C HIS A 56 -3.41 11.19 21.15
N GLY A 57 -4.50 11.79 20.67
CA GLY A 57 -4.46 12.85 19.66
C GLY A 57 -3.90 12.39 18.30
N CYS A 58 -4.05 11.12 17.95
CA CYS A 58 -3.66 10.55 16.67
C CYS A 58 -4.60 10.96 15.55
N THR A 59 -4.00 11.42 14.44
CA THR A 59 -4.72 11.87 13.24
C THR A 59 -4.74 10.82 12.13
N LEU A 60 -4.09 9.68 12.34
CA LEU A 60 -4.01 8.56 11.42
C LEU A 60 -4.04 7.24 12.21
N ILE A 61 -4.76 6.25 11.69
CA ILE A 61 -4.68 4.86 12.14
C ILE A 61 -4.24 4.01 10.95
N ILE A 62 -3.19 3.24 11.14
CA ILE A 62 -2.65 2.28 10.17
C ILE A 62 -3.00 0.89 10.68
N THR A 63 -3.82 0.14 9.94
CA THR A 63 -4.19 -1.22 10.30
C THR A 63 -3.74 -2.25 9.29
N HIS A 64 -3.45 -3.47 9.74
CA HIS A 64 -3.21 -4.57 8.81
C HIS A 64 -4.51 -4.96 8.11
N HIS A 65 -5.60 -5.20 8.86
CA HIS A 65 -6.87 -5.56 8.26
C HIS A 65 -7.67 -4.32 7.82
N PRO A 66 -8.21 -4.30 6.58
CA PRO A 66 -9.02 -3.19 6.09
C PRO A 66 -10.41 -3.23 6.73
N ILE A 67 -10.76 -2.16 7.46
CA ILE A 67 -12.08 -2.04 8.09
C ILE A 67 -13.22 -1.94 7.05
N VAL A 68 -12.96 -1.29 5.92
CA VAL A 68 -13.85 -1.29 4.76
C VAL A 68 -13.35 -2.34 3.78
N PHE A 69 -13.74 -3.59 3.96
CA PHE A 69 -13.33 -4.67 3.05
C PHE A 69 -14.26 -4.82 1.84
N LYS A 70 -15.53 -4.45 1.99
CA LYS A 70 -16.53 -4.41 0.92
C LYS A 70 -17.17 -3.03 0.90
N GLY A 71 -17.63 -2.60 -0.29
CA GLY A 71 -18.27 -1.30 -0.45
C GLY A 71 -19.46 -1.09 0.49
N LEU A 72 -19.46 0.03 1.21
CA LEU A 72 -20.52 0.43 2.12
C LEU A 72 -21.68 1.06 1.34
N LYS A 73 -22.85 0.42 1.37
CA LYS A 73 -24.06 0.94 0.70
C LYS A 73 -24.81 1.98 1.53
N LYS A 74 -24.62 1.96 2.86
CA LYS A 74 -25.26 2.85 3.84
C LYS A 74 -24.28 3.09 4.98
N ILE A 75 -24.33 4.29 5.56
CA ILE A 75 -23.54 4.66 6.73
C ILE A 75 -24.49 5.31 7.74
N THR A 76 -25.10 4.48 8.58
CA THR A 76 -26.08 4.89 9.60
C THR A 76 -25.66 4.48 11.02
N GLY A 77 -24.47 3.91 11.17
CA GLY A 77 -23.96 3.39 12.45
C GLY A 77 -24.60 2.07 12.87
N LYS A 78 -25.26 1.36 11.94
CA LYS A 78 -25.96 0.11 12.25
C LYS A 78 -24.97 -1.02 12.54
N THR A 79 -23.92 -1.12 11.72
CA THR A 79 -22.85 -2.10 11.88
C THR A 79 -21.63 -1.49 12.56
N TYR A 80 -20.76 -2.33 13.13
CA TYR A 80 -19.53 -1.84 13.77
C TYR A 80 -18.61 -1.12 12.76
N VAL A 81 -18.53 -1.62 11.51
CA VAL A 81 -17.79 -0.96 10.42
C VAL A 81 -18.31 0.45 10.22
N GLU A 82 -19.62 0.63 10.06
CA GLU A 82 -20.21 1.96 9.91
C GLU A 82 -19.94 2.87 11.12
N ARG A 83 -19.97 2.33 12.34
CA ARG A 83 -19.68 3.13 13.55
C ARG A 83 -18.22 3.56 13.61
N VAL A 84 -17.28 2.68 13.29
CA VAL A 84 -15.84 3.00 13.20
C VAL A 84 -15.62 4.08 12.14
N VAL A 85 -16.19 3.91 10.94
CA VAL A 85 -16.12 4.87 9.85
C VAL A 85 -16.68 6.24 10.27
N LEU A 86 -17.89 6.27 10.84
CA LEU A 86 -18.51 7.51 11.33
C LEU A 86 -17.67 8.19 12.42
N LYS A 87 -17.14 7.40 13.37
CA LYS A 87 -16.34 7.92 14.48
C LYS A 87 -15.02 8.50 13.97
N ALA A 88 -14.32 7.80 13.07
CA ALA A 88 -13.08 8.29 12.46
C ALA A 88 -13.31 9.61 11.69
N ILE A 89 -14.35 9.67 10.85
CA ILE A 89 -14.70 10.88 10.09
C ILE A 89 -15.00 12.05 11.02
N ARG A 90 -15.82 11.85 12.06
CA ARG A 90 -16.20 12.91 13.01
C ARG A 90 -15.02 13.48 13.80
N ASN A 91 -13.97 12.68 13.99
CA ASN A 91 -12.79 13.08 14.75
C ASN A 91 -11.60 13.44 13.84
N ASN A 92 -11.80 13.57 12.52
CA ASN A 92 -10.75 13.87 11.55
C ASN A 92 -9.57 12.87 11.57
N ILE A 93 -9.86 11.59 11.80
CA ILE A 93 -8.86 10.53 11.83
C ILE A 93 -8.87 9.80 10.49
N ALA A 94 -7.72 9.79 9.81
CA ALA A 94 -7.53 9.00 8.60
C ALA A 94 -7.35 7.52 8.94
N LEU A 95 -7.85 6.62 8.08
CA LEU A 95 -7.69 5.17 8.19
C LEU A 95 -6.96 4.65 6.95
N TYR A 96 -5.83 3.97 7.16
CA TYR A 96 -5.04 3.34 6.12
C TYR A 96 -4.90 1.84 6.40
N ALA A 97 -5.10 1.00 5.39
CA ALA A 97 -4.94 -0.45 5.48
C ALA A 97 -3.69 -0.93 4.74
N ILE A 98 -2.93 -1.83 5.37
CA ILE A 98 -1.72 -2.46 4.82
C ILE A 98 -1.79 -3.99 4.99
N HIS A 99 -2.55 -4.62 4.10
CA HIS A 99 -3.05 -5.98 4.28
C HIS A 99 -2.21 -6.99 3.49
N THR A 100 -2.79 -7.59 2.44
CA THR A 100 -2.14 -8.68 1.69
C THR A 100 -0.92 -8.22 0.91
N ASN A 101 -0.82 -6.92 0.59
CA ASN A 101 0.41 -6.35 0.04
C ASN A 101 1.58 -6.52 1.01
N LEU A 102 1.40 -6.33 2.31
CA LEU A 102 2.44 -6.55 3.31
C LEU A 102 2.75 -8.03 3.52
N ASP A 103 1.75 -8.91 3.41
CA ASP A 103 1.95 -10.35 3.50
C ASP A 103 2.86 -10.89 2.38
N HIS A 104 2.82 -10.26 1.21
CA HIS A 104 3.64 -10.59 0.05
C HIS A 104 5.01 -9.91 0.03
N VAL A 105 5.31 -9.02 0.97
CA VAL A 105 6.64 -8.45 1.13
C VAL A 105 7.55 -9.47 1.83
N LYS A 106 8.74 -9.71 1.27
CA LYS A 106 9.72 -10.67 1.81
C LYS A 106 10.05 -10.44 3.29
N HIS A 107 10.11 -9.17 3.70
CA HIS A 107 10.37 -8.75 5.08
C HIS A 107 9.10 -8.27 5.81
N GLY A 108 7.92 -8.56 5.25
CA GLY A 108 6.62 -8.25 5.84
C GLY A 108 6.19 -9.31 6.86
N VAL A 109 4.89 -9.52 7.01
CA VAL A 109 4.30 -10.36 8.08
C VAL A 109 4.92 -11.76 8.13
N ASN A 110 4.93 -12.45 7.00
CA ASN A 110 5.48 -13.81 6.90
C ASN A 110 7.00 -13.86 7.17
N GLY A 111 7.73 -12.82 6.74
CA GLY A 111 9.17 -12.69 7.02
C GLY A 111 9.45 -12.58 8.52
N VAL A 112 8.74 -11.69 9.21
CA VAL A 112 8.85 -11.50 10.66
C VAL A 112 8.47 -12.77 11.43
N ILE A 113 7.44 -13.49 11.00
CA ILE A 113 7.05 -14.78 11.59
C ILE A 113 8.19 -15.80 11.43
N CYS A 114 8.74 -15.93 10.22
CA CYS A 114 9.86 -16.83 9.96
C CYS A 114 11.09 -16.51 10.82
N ASP A 115 11.41 -15.22 10.96
CA ASP A 115 12.53 -14.76 11.79
C ASP A 115 12.31 -15.10 13.27
N ARG A 116 11.10 -14.87 13.80
CA ARG A 116 10.75 -15.22 15.19
C ARG A 116 10.79 -16.73 15.45
N LEU A 117 10.46 -17.53 14.45
CA LEU A 117 10.55 -19.00 14.52
C LEU A 117 11.97 -19.52 14.28
N GLY A 118 12.93 -18.67 13.93
CA GLY A 118 14.32 -19.06 13.65
C GLY A 118 14.50 -19.85 12.35
N LEU A 119 13.55 -19.78 11.43
CA LEU A 119 13.60 -20.49 10.16
C LEU A 119 14.76 -19.97 9.29
N LYS A 120 15.35 -20.86 8.47
CA LYS A 120 16.49 -20.56 7.60
C LYS A 120 16.17 -20.95 6.16
N ASN A 121 16.93 -20.42 5.20
CA ASN A 121 16.81 -20.73 3.77
C ASN A 121 15.39 -20.51 3.23
N LEU A 122 14.77 -19.38 3.64
CA LEU A 122 13.40 -19.03 3.28
C LEU A 122 13.25 -18.90 1.76
N LYS A 123 12.11 -19.38 1.26
CA LYS A 123 11.68 -19.24 -0.14
C LYS A 123 10.24 -18.75 -0.17
N ILE A 124 9.89 -18.02 -1.22
CA ILE A 124 8.51 -17.62 -1.46
C ILE A 124 7.70 -18.88 -1.77
N LEU A 125 6.60 -19.10 -1.04
CA LEU A 125 5.74 -20.28 -1.20
C LEU A 125 4.89 -20.18 -2.48
N THR A 126 4.30 -19.00 -2.71
CA THR A 126 3.44 -18.72 -3.86
C THR A 126 3.91 -17.45 -4.55
N PRO A 127 4.81 -17.56 -5.56
CA PRO A 127 5.29 -16.40 -6.29
C PRO A 127 4.17 -15.75 -7.11
N LYS A 128 4.04 -14.42 -7.02
CA LYS A 128 3.15 -13.68 -7.92
C LYS A 128 3.75 -13.63 -9.33
N ASN A 129 2.96 -14.06 -10.30
CA ASN A 129 3.30 -14.01 -11.71
C ASN A 129 2.74 -12.74 -12.36
N ASN A 130 3.20 -12.40 -13.57
CA ASN A 130 2.64 -11.32 -14.41
C ASN A 130 2.70 -9.90 -13.82
N LEU A 131 3.55 -9.65 -12.83
CA LEU A 131 3.78 -8.30 -12.28
C LEU A 131 4.59 -7.41 -13.24
N LEU A 132 5.38 -8.00 -14.13
CA LEU A 132 6.21 -7.28 -15.10
C LEU A 132 5.43 -7.03 -16.40
N LYS A 133 5.63 -5.86 -16.99
CA LYS A 133 5.13 -5.50 -18.32
C LYS A 133 6.30 -5.24 -19.26
N LYS A 134 6.13 -5.59 -20.53
CA LYS A 134 7.10 -5.26 -21.58
C LYS A 134 6.68 -3.96 -22.25
N LEU A 135 7.48 -2.91 -22.09
CA LEU A 135 7.32 -1.67 -22.85
C LEU A 135 8.03 -1.80 -24.20
N VAL A 136 7.30 -1.58 -25.29
CA VAL A 136 7.84 -1.48 -26.64
C VAL A 136 7.44 -0.12 -27.19
N THR A 137 8.41 0.64 -27.69
CA THR A 137 8.19 1.95 -28.31
C THR A 137 9.08 2.11 -29.54
N PHE A 138 8.69 2.99 -30.43
CA PHE A 138 9.39 3.28 -31.68
C PHE A 138 9.78 4.75 -31.70
N CYS A 139 10.99 5.04 -32.15
CA CYS A 139 11.48 6.40 -32.34
C CYS A 139 12.48 6.40 -33.52
N PRO A 140 12.71 7.57 -34.18
CA PRO A 140 13.76 7.66 -35.18
C PRO A 140 15.11 7.27 -34.58
N THR A 141 15.97 6.65 -35.38
CA THR A 141 17.25 6.07 -34.93
C THR A 141 18.11 7.08 -34.17
N ASP A 142 18.17 8.33 -34.64
CA ASP A 142 18.97 9.39 -34.03
C ASP A 142 18.51 9.79 -32.62
N PHE A 143 17.27 9.46 -32.24
CA PHE A 143 16.72 9.72 -30.90
C PHE A 143 16.78 8.52 -29.96
N ALA A 144 17.18 7.33 -30.43
CA ALA A 144 17.10 6.09 -29.67
C ALA A 144 17.89 6.13 -28.35
N ALA A 145 19.07 6.76 -28.35
CA ALA A 145 19.89 6.91 -27.14
C ALA A 145 19.20 7.80 -26.09
N ARG A 146 18.68 8.95 -26.51
CA ARG A 146 17.99 9.90 -25.64
C ARG A 146 16.71 9.30 -25.05
N VAL A 147 15.95 8.55 -25.84
CA VAL A 147 14.76 7.83 -25.35
C VAL A 147 15.16 6.80 -24.30
N ARG A 148 16.24 6.04 -24.52
CA ARG A 148 16.74 5.04 -23.56
C ARG A 148 17.19 5.66 -22.24
N GLU A 149 17.95 6.76 -22.28
CA GLU A 149 18.42 7.46 -21.09
C GLU A 149 17.26 8.05 -20.29
N ALA A 150 16.30 8.69 -20.96
CA ALA A 150 15.10 9.20 -20.31
C ALA A 150 14.34 8.06 -19.60
N LEU A 151 14.11 6.95 -20.32
CA LEU A 151 13.48 5.74 -19.80
C LEU A 151 14.19 5.16 -18.56
N LEU A 152 15.53 5.14 -18.54
CA LEU A 152 16.34 4.72 -17.39
C LEU A 152 16.21 5.68 -16.19
N SER A 153 16.20 6.99 -16.45
CA SER A 153 16.13 8.02 -15.40
C SER A 153 14.84 7.99 -14.58
N PHE A 154 13.74 7.46 -15.14
CA PHE A 154 12.46 7.33 -14.45
C PHE A 154 12.30 6.00 -13.68
N ASN A 155 13.36 5.19 -13.57
CA ASN A 155 13.33 3.89 -12.89
C ASN A 155 12.23 2.94 -13.41
N ILE A 156 11.87 3.08 -14.70
CA ILE A 156 10.81 2.29 -15.36
C ILE A 156 11.25 0.83 -15.59
N PHE A 157 12.49 0.46 -15.27
CA PHE A 157 13.11 -0.81 -15.69
C PHE A 157 13.68 -1.61 -14.53
N GLY A 158 13.04 -2.74 -14.21
CA GLY A 158 13.60 -3.75 -13.32
C GLY A 158 14.60 -4.71 -14.00
N ILE A 159 14.45 -5.00 -15.29
CA ILE A 159 15.32 -5.91 -16.07
C ILE A 159 15.26 -5.50 -17.55
N PHE A 160 16.41 -5.34 -18.23
CA PHE A 160 16.47 -4.91 -19.63
C PHE A 160 16.66 -6.08 -20.61
N GLN A 161 15.82 -6.11 -21.66
CA GLN A 161 16.16 -6.64 -22.98
C GLN A 161 15.49 -5.74 -24.03
N LEU A 162 16.16 -4.65 -24.41
CA LEU A 162 15.69 -3.80 -25.51
C LEU A 162 16.27 -4.36 -26.80
N ILE A 163 15.44 -5.05 -27.58
CA ILE A 163 15.83 -5.47 -28.92
C ILE A 163 15.60 -4.26 -29.84
N THR A 164 16.68 -3.56 -30.18
CA THR A 164 16.69 -2.72 -31.39
C THR A 164 16.68 -3.67 -32.58
N ARG A 165 15.49 -3.95 -33.12
CA ARG A 165 15.38 -4.45 -34.50
C ARG A 165 15.59 -3.23 -35.40
N LEU A 166 16.83 -3.06 -35.85
CA LEU A 166 17.05 -2.54 -37.20
C LEU A 166 16.64 -3.67 -38.14
N GLU A 167 15.86 -3.35 -39.17
CA GLU A 167 15.42 -4.32 -40.18
C GLU A 167 16.58 -5.18 -40.71
#